data_AF-A0A928SJW4-F1
#
_entry.id   AF-A0A928SJW4-F1
#
_cell.length_a   1.000
_cell.length_b   1.000
_cell.length_c   1.000
_cell.angle_alpha   90.00
_cell.angle_beta   90.00
_cell.angle_gamma   90.00
#
_symmetry.space_group_name_H-M   'P 1'
#
loop_
_entity.id
_entity.type
_entity.pdbx_description
1 polymer ?
#
loop_
_entity_poly.entity_id
_entity_poly.type
_entity_poly.pdbx_seq_one_letter_code
_entity_poly.pdbx_strand_id
1 'polypeptide(L)'
;MPSYADIIKAKYPEARGNFEPGTNFEVAQSLDDEGHECHYFLLWNVPGHEQPTFAELDAFAASPEYLAAWGARLKAEAEKTVNDWANQAVMGLKILEPELFYVAMVSNIAFRLLEWSTLGKPEEVDPIRFVVTHAEAQAYSETSAPGMTPADLLRLQEQKWNQMQQGFAAIVYKRRVALEKIKLAQPGEGLEAELAAALAELGGV
;
A
#
# COMPACT_ATOMS: atom_id res chain seq x y z
N MET A 1 14.99 -9.24 15.39
CA MET A 1 15.49 -10.63 15.28
C MET A 1 14.28 -11.54 15.15
N PRO A 2 14.35 -12.61 14.33
CA PRO A 2 13.25 -13.56 14.20
C PRO A 2 12.93 -14.21 15.55
N SER A 3 11.65 -14.54 15.76
CA SER A 3 11.25 -15.25 16.98
C SER A 3 11.86 -16.66 16.99
N TYR A 4 12.08 -17.24 18.18
CA TYR A 4 12.53 -18.64 18.28
C TYR A 4 11.56 -19.61 17.59
N ALA A 5 10.26 -19.30 17.56
CA ALA A 5 9.29 -20.09 16.82
C ALA A 5 9.56 -20.09 15.30
N ASP A 6 9.94 -18.96 14.73
CA ASP A 6 10.32 -18.86 13.31
C ASP A 6 11.64 -19.59 13.03
N ILE A 7 12.61 -19.45 13.94
CA ILE A 7 13.90 -20.14 13.85
C ILE A 7 13.71 -21.66 13.89
N ILE A 8 12.88 -22.17 14.81
CA ILE A 8 12.55 -23.60 14.92
C ILE A 8 11.87 -24.10 13.64
N LYS A 9 10.85 -23.41 13.13
CA LYS A 9 10.16 -23.82 11.90
C LYS A 9 11.07 -23.84 10.68
N ALA A 10 12.06 -22.95 10.62
CA ALA A 10 13.04 -22.93 9.54
C ALA A 10 14.07 -24.06 9.67
N LYS A 11 14.48 -24.40 10.90
CA LYS A 11 15.44 -25.48 11.18
C LYS A 11 14.79 -26.87 11.04
N TYR A 12 13.51 -26.98 11.40
CA TYR A 12 12.73 -28.22 11.48
C TYR A 12 11.41 -28.06 10.69
N PRO A 13 11.37 -28.44 9.40
CA PRO A 13 10.21 -28.20 8.51
C PRO A 13 8.89 -28.85 8.97
N GLU A 14 8.98 -29.94 9.74
CA GLU A 14 7.85 -30.66 10.36
C GLU A 14 7.38 -30.03 11.68
N ALA A 15 8.09 -29.03 12.20
CA ALA A 15 7.68 -28.30 13.39
C ALA A 15 6.40 -27.49 13.13
N ARG A 16 5.47 -27.54 14.08
CA ARG A 16 4.19 -26.84 14.10
C ARG A 16 4.07 -26.11 15.42
N GLY A 17 4.01 -24.79 15.35
CA GLY A 17 4.10 -23.91 16.51
C GLY A 17 2.75 -23.55 17.09
N ASN A 18 2.75 -22.65 18.07
CA ASN A 18 1.56 -22.21 18.80
C ASN A 18 0.39 -21.87 17.86
N PHE A 19 -0.80 -22.31 18.25
CA PHE A 19 -2.07 -22.04 17.56
C PHE A 19 -2.24 -22.69 16.17
N GLU A 20 -1.33 -23.59 15.78
CA GLU A 20 -1.48 -24.40 14.56
C GLU A 20 -2.13 -25.76 14.88
N PRO A 21 -3.04 -26.27 14.03
CA PRO A 21 -3.52 -27.65 14.13
C PRO A 21 -2.33 -28.63 14.13
N GLY A 22 -2.24 -29.46 15.18
CA GLY A 22 -1.12 -30.39 15.34
C GLY A 22 0.15 -29.76 15.92
N THR A 23 0.02 -28.70 16.72
CA THR A 23 1.13 -28.09 17.49
C THR A 23 1.99 -29.17 18.14
N ASN A 24 3.29 -29.16 17.83
CA ASN A 24 4.25 -30.12 18.33
C ASN A 24 5.49 -29.46 18.96
N PHE A 25 5.52 -28.13 19.02
CA PHE A 25 6.41 -27.38 19.90
C PHE A 25 5.74 -26.09 20.37
N GLU A 26 6.18 -25.60 21.54
CA GLU A 26 5.75 -24.31 22.07
C GLU A 26 6.90 -23.64 22.78
N VAL A 27 7.15 -22.37 22.44
CA VAL A 27 8.14 -21.51 23.08
C VAL A 27 7.40 -20.33 23.70
N ALA A 28 7.72 -20.03 24.95
CA ALA A 28 7.23 -18.86 25.65
C ALA A 28 8.38 -17.94 26.03
N GLN A 29 8.03 -16.68 26.22
CA GLN A 29 8.91 -15.58 26.56
C GLN A 29 8.37 -14.93 27.83
N SER A 30 9.22 -14.74 28.83
CA SER A 30 8.94 -13.97 30.04
C SER A 30 10.08 -12.98 30.28
N LEU A 31 9.81 -11.97 31.09
CA LEU A 31 10.85 -11.18 31.73
C LEU A 31 11.15 -11.78 33.10
N ASP A 32 12.41 -11.79 33.52
CA ASP A 32 12.78 -12.05 34.92
C ASP A 32 12.53 -10.81 35.79
N ASP A 33 12.80 -10.93 37.10
CA ASP A 33 12.63 -9.85 38.08
C ASP A 33 13.57 -8.65 37.83
N GLU A 34 14.63 -8.83 37.03
CA GLU A 34 15.60 -7.82 36.64
C GLU A 34 15.29 -7.19 35.27
N GLY A 35 14.24 -7.69 34.58
CA GLY A 35 13.82 -7.22 33.27
C GLY A 35 14.58 -7.87 32.10
N HIS A 36 15.33 -8.95 32.32
CA HIS A 36 15.94 -9.71 31.24
C HIS A 36 14.94 -10.64 30.57
N GLU A 37 15.00 -10.72 29.25
CA GLU A 37 14.20 -11.66 28.46
C GLU A 37 14.69 -13.09 28.68
N CYS A 38 13.78 -13.94 29.16
CA CYS A 38 13.97 -15.37 29.35
C CYS A 38 13.07 -16.13 28.38
N HIS A 39 13.65 -17.16 27.76
CA HIS A 39 12.94 -18.04 26.83
C HIS A 39 12.88 -19.46 27.38
N TYR A 40 11.74 -20.13 27.18
CA TYR A 40 11.55 -21.51 27.64
C TYR A 40 10.63 -22.28 26.70
N PHE A 41 10.93 -23.56 26.52
CA PHE A 41 10.05 -24.50 25.83
C PHE A 41 8.95 -24.96 26.79
N LEU A 42 7.69 -24.78 26.41
CA LEU A 42 6.54 -25.37 27.12
C LEU A 42 6.19 -26.76 26.58
N LEU A 43 6.52 -27.01 25.31
CA LEU A 43 6.28 -28.27 24.61
C LEU A 43 7.40 -28.53 23.61
N TRP A 44 7.84 -29.79 23.54
CA TRP A 44 8.68 -30.28 22.45
C TRP A 44 8.34 -31.74 22.11
N ASN A 45 7.75 -31.95 20.95
CA ASN A 45 7.36 -33.24 20.37
C ASN A 45 7.59 -33.24 18.85
N VAL A 46 8.62 -32.53 18.37
CA VAL A 46 8.97 -32.49 16.94
C VAL A 46 9.48 -33.88 16.52
N PRO A 47 8.81 -34.59 15.59
CA PRO A 47 9.11 -35.98 15.29
C PRO A 47 10.55 -36.20 14.80
N GLY A 48 11.29 -37.10 15.46
CA GLY A 48 12.65 -37.45 15.05
C GLY A 48 13.74 -36.48 15.51
N HIS A 49 13.39 -35.48 16.34
CA HIS A 49 14.31 -34.44 16.77
C HIS A 49 14.33 -34.30 18.30
N GLU A 50 15.53 -34.30 18.87
CA GLU A 50 15.74 -33.90 20.26
C GLU A 50 15.50 -32.39 20.42
N GLN A 51 15.11 -31.97 21.63
CA GLN A 51 14.88 -30.56 21.92
C GLN A 51 16.22 -29.79 21.82
N PRO A 52 16.33 -28.77 20.96
CA PRO A 52 17.53 -27.98 20.87
C PRO A 52 17.66 -27.05 22.07
N THR A 53 18.89 -26.69 22.38
CA THR A 53 19.21 -25.57 23.27
C THR A 53 19.00 -24.23 22.55
N PHE A 54 18.75 -23.15 23.30
CA PHE A 54 18.66 -21.81 22.71
C PHE A 54 19.97 -21.39 22.04
N ALA A 55 21.12 -21.78 22.59
CA ALA A 55 22.42 -21.54 21.97
C ALA A 55 22.56 -22.21 20.57
N GLU A 56 21.99 -23.41 20.38
CA GLU A 56 21.96 -24.07 19.07
C GLU A 56 20.97 -23.44 18.09
N LEU A 57 19.93 -22.78 18.60
CA LEU A 57 19.02 -21.98 17.79
C LEU A 57 19.68 -20.65 17.39
N ASP A 58 20.39 -20.00 18.30
CA ASP A 58 21.14 -18.76 18.04
C ASP A 58 22.24 -19.01 17.01
N ALA A 59 23.00 -20.10 17.16
CA ALA A 59 24.03 -20.49 16.20
C ALA A 59 23.45 -20.76 14.80
N PHE A 60 22.26 -21.38 14.73
CA PHE A 60 21.57 -21.58 13.46
C PHE A 60 21.04 -20.26 12.88
N ALA A 61 20.48 -19.38 13.72
CA ALA A 61 19.99 -18.07 13.31
C ALA A 61 21.12 -17.15 12.80
N ALA A 62 22.35 -17.35 13.29
CA ALA A 62 23.55 -16.67 12.82
C ALA A 62 24.15 -17.30 11.55
N SER A 63 23.64 -18.43 11.05
CA SER A 63 24.19 -19.08 9.86
C SER A 63 23.95 -18.25 8.59
N PRO A 64 24.91 -18.18 7.65
CA PRO A 64 24.74 -17.47 6.40
C PRO A 64 23.53 -17.94 5.58
N GLU A 65 23.25 -19.25 5.60
CA GLU A 65 22.14 -19.85 4.87
C GLU A 65 20.79 -19.39 5.43
N TYR A 66 20.65 -19.40 6.76
CA TYR A 66 19.42 -18.92 7.41
C TYR A 66 19.23 -17.43 7.20
N LEU A 67 20.27 -16.62 7.40
CA LEU A 67 20.19 -15.16 7.22
C LEU A 67 19.82 -14.79 5.78
N ALA A 68 20.34 -15.50 4.78
CA ALA A 68 19.97 -15.30 3.39
C ALA A 68 18.50 -15.66 3.12
N ALA A 69 18.02 -16.82 3.60
CA ALA A 69 16.65 -17.27 3.39
C ALA A 69 15.63 -16.38 4.13
N TRP A 70 15.91 -16.07 5.39
CA TRP A 70 15.10 -15.17 6.21
C TRP A 70 15.07 -13.77 5.61
N GLY A 71 16.22 -13.25 5.19
CA GLY A 71 16.31 -11.94 4.56
C GLY A 71 15.56 -11.86 3.23
N ALA A 72 15.62 -12.91 2.40
CA ALA A 72 14.84 -13.01 1.17
C ALA A 72 13.32 -12.99 1.45
N ARG A 73 12.86 -13.71 2.48
CA ARG A 73 11.46 -13.69 2.90
C ARG A 73 11.00 -12.29 3.31
N LEU A 74 11.75 -11.63 4.19
CA LEU A 74 11.41 -10.29 4.68
C LEU A 74 11.37 -9.26 3.54
N LYS A 75 12.33 -9.33 2.60
CA LYS A 75 12.31 -8.50 1.40
C LYS A 75 11.06 -8.73 0.55
N ALA A 76 10.70 -9.99 0.29
CA ALA A 76 9.51 -10.32 -0.49
C ALA A 76 8.22 -9.83 0.18
N GLU A 77 8.11 -9.95 1.51
CA GLU A 77 7.00 -9.41 2.29
C GLU A 77 6.94 -7.87 2.18
N ALA A 78 8.07 -7.19 2.35
CA ALA A 78 8.15 -5.73 2.21
C ALA A 78 7.81 -5.26 0.79
N GLU A 79 8.30 -5.93 -0.26
CA GLU A 79 7.96 -5.63 -1.65
C GLU A 79 6.46 -5.76 -1.90
N LYS A 80 5.84 -6.83 -1.38
CA LYS A 80 4.40 -7.01 -1.47
C LYS A 80 3.65 -5.87 -0.79
N THR A 81 4.02 -5.51 0.44
CA THR A 81 3.39 -4.41 1.18
C THR A 81 3.50 -3.07 0.43
N VAL A 82 4.68 -2.75 -0.11
CA VAL A 82 4.89 -1.55 -0.94
C VAL A 82 3.95 -1.53 -2.14
N ASN A 83 3.82 -2.66 -2.83
CA ASN A 83 2.94 -2.77 -3.99
C ASN A 83 1.45 -2.65 -3.61
N ASP A 84 1.03 -3.28 -2.52
CA ASP A 84 -0.35 -3.23 -2.04
C ASP A 84 -0.75 -1.80 -1.64
N TRP A 85 0.11 -1.10 -0.88
CA TRP A 85 -0.15 0.29 -0.50
C TRP A 85 -0.13 1.24 -1.71
N ALA A 86 0.80 1.07 -2.65
CA ALA A 86 0.80 1.87 -3.88
C ALA A 86 -0.47 1.66 -4.70
N ASN A 87 -0.96 0.42 -4.81
CA ASN A 87 -2.22 0.11 -5.48
C ASN A 87 -3.42 0.76 -4.76
N GLN A 88 -3.45 0.70 -3.42
CA GLN A 88 -4.48 1.37 -2.63
C GLN A 88 -4.45 2.90 -2.82
N ALA A 89 -3.28 3.51 -2.83
CA ALA A 89 -3.12 4.95 -3.07
C ALA A 89 -3.57 5.35 -4.48
N VAL A 90 -3.23 4.56 -5.51
CA VAL A 90 -3.71 4.78 -6.88
C VAL A 90 -5.23 4.62 -6.95
N MET A 91 -5.81 3.63 -6.28
CA MET A 91 -7.26 3.48 -6.19
C MET A 91 -7.92 4.69 -5.54
N GLY A 92 -7.32 5.24 -4.47
CA GLY A 92 -7.77 6.49 -3.85
C GLY A 92 -7.80 7.67 -4.84
N LEU A 93 -6.79 7.79 -5.70
CA LEU A 93 -6.78 8.79 -6.77
C LEU A 93 -7.83 8.51 -7.85
N LYS A 94 -8.10 7.24 -8.17
CA LYS A 94 -9.15 6.86 -9.13
C LYS A 94 -10.57 7.17 -8.63
N ILE A 95 -10.78 7.31 -7.32
CA ILE A 95 -12.05 7.83 -6.79
C ILE A 95 -12.28 9.29 -7.26
N LEU A 96 -11.22 10.04 -7.60
CA LEU A 96 -11.31 11.38 -8.18
C LEU A 96 -11.59 11.37 -9.69
N GLU A 97 -11.40 10.25 -10.41
CA GLU A 97 -11.64 10.17 -11.87
C GLU A 97 -13.11 10.42 -12.24
N PRO A 98 -14.13 9.85 -11.54
CA PRO A 98 -15.53 10.19 -11.77
C PRO A 98 -15.84 11.67 -11.53
N GLU A 99 -15.29 12.28 -10.47
CA GLU A 99 -15.46 13.72 -10.22
C GLU A 99 -14.87 14.53 -11.38
N LEU A 100 -13.72 14.14 -11.89
CA LEU A 100 -13.01 14.85 -12.93
C LEU A 100 -13.70 14.73 -14.29
N PHE A 101 -14.15 13.53 -14.65
CA PHE A 101 -15.00 13.30 -15.82
C PHE A 101 -16.27 14.16 -15.75
N TYR A 102 -16.90 14.18 -14.58
CA TYR A 102 -18.13 14.92 -14.36
C TYR A 102 -17.91 16.45 -14.43
N VAL A 103 -16.86 16.98 -13.81
CA VAL A 103 -16.49 18.41 -13.89
C VAL A 103 -16.14 18.79 -15.34
N ALA A 104 -15.43 17.93 -16.08
CA ALA A 104 -15.12 18.17 -17.50
C ALA A 104 -16.37 18.25 -18.36
N MET A 105 -17.33 17.38 -18.09
CA MET A 105 -18.60 17.28 -18.78
C MET A 105 -19.50 18.50 -18.53
N VAL A 106 -19.66 18.92 -17.27
CA VAL A 106 -20.41 20.15 -16.93
C VAL A 106 -19.72 21.39 -17.48
N SER A 107 -18.39 21.45 -17.42
CA SER A 107 -17.59 22.55 -18.01
C SER A 107 -17.81 22.69 -19.51
N ASN A 108 -17.86 21.58 -20.24
CA ASN A 108 -18.13 21.57 -21.68
C ASN A 108 -19.54 22.12 -22.00
N ILE A 109 -20.56 21.65 -21.27
CA ILE A 109 -21.94 22.13 -21.42
C ILE A 109 -22.03 23.62 -21.15
N ALA A 110 -21.39 24.07 -20.07
CA ALA A 110 -21.39 25.47 -19.64
C ALA A 110 -20.69 26.38 -20.67
N PHE A 111 -19.58 25.93 -21.26
CA PHE A 111 -18.89 26.63 -22.36
C PHE A 111 -19.78 26.74 -23.60
N ARG A 112 -20.49 25.68 -23.97
CA ARG A 112 -21.39 25.67 -25.14
C ARG A 112 -22.64 26.53 -24.95
N LEU A 113 -23.21 26.56 -23.74
CA LEU A 113 -24.30 27.47 -23.41
C LEU A 113 -23.86 28.94 -23.52
N LEU A 114 -22.64 29.27 -23.07
CA LEU A 114 -22.07 30.59 -23.24
C LEU A 114 -21.85 30.94 -24.72
N GLU A 115 -21.30 30.01 -25.51
CA GLU A 115 -21.14 30.14 -26.97
C GLU A 115 -22.48 30.38 -27.66
N TRP A 116 -23.55 29.67 -27.30
CA TRP A 116 -24.88 29.89 -27.87
C TRP A 116 -25.48 31.24 -27.47
N SER A 117 -25.24 31.70 -26.25
CA SER A 117 -25.70 33.03 -25.81
C SER A 117 -25.04 34.17 -26.57
N THR A 118 -23.86 33.93 -27.16
CA THR A 118 -23.06 34.94 -27.87
C THR A 118 -23.16 34.82 -29.38
N LEU A 119 -23.19 33.59 -29.92
CA LEU A 119 -23.16 33.31 -31.37
C LEU A 119 -24.49 32.77 -31.92
N GLY A 120 -25.47 32.53 -31.06
CA GLY A 120 -26.71 31.84 -31.39
C GLY A 120 -26.58 30.32 -31.29
N LYS A 121 -27.70 29.66 -31.01
CA LYS A 121 -27.77 28.19 -30.96
C LYS A 121 -27.80 27.62 -32.39
N PRO A 122 -26.98 26.60 -32.71
CA PRO A 122 -27.06 25.91 -34.00
C PRO A 122 -28.39 25.15 -34.16
N GLU A 123 -28.84 24.98 -35.41
CA GLU A 123 -30.11 24.28 -35.73
C GLU A 123 -30.09 22.80 -35.31
N GLU A 124 -28.93 22.13 -35.43
CA GLU A 124 -28.71 20.78 -34.92
C GLU A 124 -27.57 20.75 -33.90
N VAL A 125 -27.80 20.05 -32.77
CA VAL A 125 -26.81 19.82 -31.73
C VAL A 125 -26.19 18.44 -31.96
N ASP A 126 -24.89 18.40 -32.23
CA ASP A 126 -24.14 17.14 -32.37
C ASP A 126 -24.07 16.40 -31.01
N PRO A 127 -24.68 15.21 -30.89
CA PRO A 127 -24.72 14.46 -29.64
C PRO A 127 -23.36 13.88 -29.24
N ILE A 128 -22.41 13.73 -30.16
CA ILE A 128 -21.02 13.36 -29.83
C ILE A 128 -20.32 14.53 -29.10
N ARG A 129 -20.75 15.77 -29.38
CA ARG A 129 -20.26 16.98 -28.71
C ARG A 129 -21.02 17.31 -27.42
N PHE A 130 -22.16 16.69 -27.16
CA PHE A 130 -23.02 16.91 -25.98
C PHE A 130 -23.41 15.56 -25.36
N VAL A 131 -22.53 15.03 -24.52
CA VAL A 131 -22.72 13.71 -23.89
C VAL A 131 -23.76 13.75 -22.75
N VAL A 132 -24.17 14.93 -22.29
CA VAL A 132 -25.07 15.10 -21.14
C VAL A 132 -26.14 16.15 -21.39
N THR A 133 -27.32 15.89 -20.84
CA THR A 133 -28.51 16.73 -21.03
C THR A 133 -28.44 18.02 -20.20
N HIS A 134 -29.14 19.06 -20.65
CA HIS A 134 -29.21 20.34 -19.95
C HIS A 134 -29.70 20.21 -18.49
N ALA A 135 -30.62 19.27 -18.24
CA ALA A 135 -31.18 19.00 -16.91
C ALA A 135 -30.13 18.42 -15.93
N GLU A 136 -29.26 17.54 -16.40
CA GLU A 136 -28.19 16.94 -15.60
C GLU A 136 -27.11 17.98 -15.24
N ALA A 137 -26.80 18.90 -16.16
CA ALA A 137 -25.88 20.01 -15.90
C ALA A 137 -26.43 21.00 -14.85
N GLN A 138 -27.72 21.32 -14.95
CA GLN A 138 -28.39 22.25 -14.05
C GLN A 138 -28.52 21.67 -12.64
N ALA A 139 -28.86 20.37 -12.52
CA ALA A 139 -28.94 19.68 -11.23
C ALA A 139 -27.61 19.72 -10.45
N TYR A 140 -26.45 19.58 -11.10
CA TYR A 140 -25.14 19.67 -10.43
C TYR A 140 -24.72 21.11 -10.10
N SER A 141 -24.99 22.05 -11.01
CA SER A 141 -24.80 23.47 -10.72
C SER A 141 -25.58 23.89 -9.47
N GLU A 142 -26.72 23.26 -9.19
CA GLU A 142 -27.54 23.53 -8.02
C GLU A 142 -27.10 22.74 -6.77
N THR A 143 -26.55 21.53 -6.92
CA THR A 143 -26.28 20.61 -5.79
C THR A 143 -24.82 20.50 -5.37
N SER A 144 -23.87 20.57 -6.31
CA SER A 144 -22.45 20.26 -6.04
C SER A 144 -21.50 21.44 -6.31
N ALA A 145 -21.92 22.42 -7.11
CA ALA A 145 -21.15 23.62 -7.40
C ALA A 145 -22.02 24.91 -7.45
N PRO A 146 -22.78 25.21 -6.38
CA PRO A 146 -23.69 26.34 -6.35
C PRO A 146 -22.97 27.67 -6.59
N GLY A 147 -23.40 28.40 -7.62
CA GLY A 147 -22.91 29.74 -7.94
C GLY A 147 -21.60 29.79 -8.74
N MET A 148 -21.05 28.67 -9.20
CA MET A 148 -19.85 28.66 -10.05
C MET A 148 -20.17 29.02 -11.50
N THR A 149 -19.36 29.89 -12.10
CA THR A 149 -19.47 30.20 -13.53
C THR A 149 -18.86 29.08 -14.39
N PRO A 150 -19.17 29.00 -15.71
CA PRO A 150 -18.49 28.08 -16.63
C PRO A 150 -16.95 28.15 -16.55
N ALA A 151 -16.40 29.34 -16.37
CA ALA A 151 -14.95 29.55 -16.27
C ALA A 151 -14.37 29.02 -14.94
N ASP A 152 -15.16 29.03 -13.86
CA ASP A 152 -14.75 28.47 -12.57
C ASP A 152 -14.73 26.94 -12.62
N LEU A 153 -15.69 26.34 -13.31
CA LEU A 153 -15.75 24.88 -13.52
C LEU A 153 -14.57 24.38 -14.37
N LEU A 154 -14.21 25.10 -15.43
CA LEU A 154 -13.00 24.81 -16.24
C LEU A 154 -11.73 24.88 -15.40
N ARG A 155 -11.55 25.93 -14.58
CA ARG A 155 -10.39 26.04 -13.69
C ARG A 155 -10.36 24.93 -12.64
N LEU A 156 -11.52 24.55 -12.10
CA LEU A 156 -11.63 23.44 -11.17
C LEU A 156 -11.24 22.11 -11.82
N GLN A 157 -11.65 21.88 -13.08
CA GLN A 157 -11.23 20.72 -13.87
C GLN A 157 -9.71 20.63 -13.99
N GLU A 158 -9.08 21.72 -14.44
CA GLU A 158 -7.63 21.80 -14.63
C GLU A 158 -6.89 21.59 -13.31
N GLN A 159 -7.35 22.19 -12.22
CA GLN A 159 -6.77 22.00 -10.88
C GLN A 159 -6.84 20.54 -10.44
N LYS A 160 -8.01 19.90 -10.57
CA LYS A 160 -8.21 18.50 -10.19
C LYS A 160 -7.39 17.55 -11.06
N TRP A 161 -7.26 17.84 -12.35
CA TRP A 161 -6.40 17.09 -13.28
C TRP A 161 -4.94 17.18 -12.90
N ASN A 162 -4.44 18.38 -12.66
CA ASN A 162 -3.07 18.59 -12.24
C ASN A 162 -2.80 17.92 -10.88
N GLN A 163 -3.74 17.98 -9.94
CA GLN A 163 -3.64 17.31 -8.64
C GLN A 163 -3.55 15.78 -8.80
N MET A 164 -4.38 15.18 -9.65
CA MET A 164 -4.37 13.74 -9.91
C MET A 164 -3.05 13.30 -10.57
N GLN A 165 -2.56 14.05 -11.56
CA GLN A 165 -1.29 13.75 -12.25
C GLN A 165 -0.10 13.88 -11.29
N GLN A 166 -0.07 14.92 -10.45
CA GLN A 166 0.96 15.11 -9.43
C GLN A 166 0.92 13.99 -8.38
N GLY A 167 -0.27 13.63 -7.90
CA GLY A 167 -0.46 12.52 -6.96
C GLY A 167 0.03 11.19 -7.53
N PHE A 168 -0.34 10.88 -8.78
CA PHE A 168 0.08 9.64 -9.44
C PHE A 168 1.60 9.59 -9.62
N ALA A 169 2.21 10.68 -10.09
CA ALA A 169 3.67 10.77 -10.23
C ALA A 169 4.39 10.61 -8.87
N ALA A 170 3.86 11.20 -7.80
CA ALA A 170 4.41 11.06 -6.46
C ALA A 170 4.35 9.62 -5.93
N ILE A 171 3.23 8.91 -6.15
CA ILE A 171 3.08 7.49 -5.78
C ILE A 171 4.10 6.62 -6.52
N VAL A 172 4.20 6.77 -7.84
CA VAL A 172 5.13 5.99 -8.66
C VAL A 172 6.57 6.22 -8.23
N TYR A 173 6.94 7.49 -7.97
CA TYR A 173 8.28 7.83 -7.50
C TYR A 173 8.58 7.22 -6.13
N LYS A 174 7.72 7.41 -5.14
CA LYS A 174 7.93 6.86 -3.78
C LYS A 174 7.96 5.34 -3.77
N ARG A 175 7.09 4.68 -4.55
CA ARG A 175 7.13 3.23 -4.76
C ARG A 175 8.49 2.78 -5.28
N ARG A 176 9.02 3.47 -6.31
CA ARG A 176 10.35 3.15 -6.87
C ARG A 176 11.46 3.31 -5.84
N VAL A 177 11.46 4.41 -5.08
CA VAL A 177 12.45 4.66 -4.03
C VAL A 177 12.40 3.55 -2.97
N ALA A 178 11.21 3.19 -2.50
CA ALA A 178 11.03 2.12 -1.52
C ALA A 178 11.54 0.75 -2.05
N LEU A 179 11.19 0.39 -3.29
CA LEU A 179 11.65 -0.88 -3.89
C LEU A 179 13.18 -0.93 -4.09
N GLU A 180 13.81 0.17 -4.50
CA GLU A 180 15.28 0.23 -4.61
C GLU A 180 15.95 0.10 -3.22
N LYS A 181 15.39 0.69 -2.17
CA LYS A 181 15.88 0.52 -0.79
C LYS A 181 15.78 -0.96 -0.35
N ILE A 182 14.64 -1.61 -0.59
CA ILE A 182 14.45 -3.03 -0.26
C ILE A 182 15.45 -3.92 -1.00
N LYS A 183 15.68 -3.64 -2.29
CA LYS A 183 16.65 -4.37 -3.10
C LYS A 183 18.07 -4.27 -2.53
N LEU A 184 18.49 -3.07 -2.15
CA LEU A 184 19.84 -2.79 -1.65
C LEU A 184 20.08 -3.24 -0.20
N ALA A 185 19.03 -3.40 0.60
CA ALA A 185 19.13 -3.82 1.99
C ALA A 185 19.91 -5.14 2.13
N GLN A 186 20.81 -5.25 3.10
CA GLN A 186 21.65 -6.45 3.25
C GLN A 186 21.03 -7.44 4.24
N PRO A 187 21.11 -8.76 3.99
CA PRO A 187 20.73 -9.75 4.98
C PRO A 187 21.62 -9.61 6.23
N GLY A 188 21.01 -9.50 7.41
CA GLY A 188 21.75 -9.42 8.67
C GLY A 188 21.01 -8.66 9.77
N GLU A 189 21.74 -8.39 10.85
CA GLU A 189 21.27 -7.55 11.96
C GLU A 189 21.00 -6.14 11.44
N GLY A 190 19.73 -5.70 11.52
CA GLY A 190 19.29 -4.39 11.03
C GLY A 190 18.42 -4.43 9.78
N LEU A 191 18.30 -5.57 9.09
CA LEU A 191 17.45 -5.68 7.90
C LEU A 191 15.99 -5.24 8.18
N GLU A 192 15.41 -5.65 9.31
CA GLU A 192 14.05 -5.25 9.70
C GLU A 192 13.90 -3.72 9.82
N ALA A 193 14.91 -3.04 10.37
CA ALA A 193 14.91 -1.58 10.49
C ALA A 193 15.09 -0.89 9.12
N GLU A 194 15.96 -1.43 8.27
CA GLU A 194 16.12 -0.94 6.89
C GLU A 194 14.84 -1.09 6.06
N LEU A 195 14.16 -2.23 6.18
CA LEU A 195 12.88 -2.47 5.51
C LEU A 195 11.75 -1.60 6.08
N ALA A 196 11.70 -1.40 7.40
CA ALA A 196 10.76 -0.48 8.02
C ALA A 196 10.96 0.96 7.54
N ALA A 197 12.22 1.42 7.41
CA ALA A 197 12.55 2.72 6.85
C ALA A 197 12.16 2.83 5.37
N ALA A 198 12.32 1.76 4.59
CA ALA A 198 11.88 1.71 3.19
C ALA A 198 10.34 1.80 3.07
N LEU A 199 9.60 1.15 3.96
CA LEU A 199 8.13 1.22 4.02
C LEU A 199 7.63 2.61 4.42
N ALA A 200 8.33 3.28 5.35
CA ALA A 200 7.97 4.63 5.80
C ALA A 200 7.98 5.67 4.67
N GLU A 201 8.81 5.49 3.63
CA GLU A 201 8.83 6.38 2.45
C GLU A 201 7.48 6.44 1.72
N LEU A 202 6.72 5.34 1.77
CA LEU A 202 5.41 5.26 1.14
C LEU A 202 4.28 5.78 2.04
N GLY A 203 4.44 5.71 3.37
CA GLY A 203 3.42 6.12 4.34
C GLY A 203 3.11 7.62 4.39
N GLY A 204 3.89 8.45 3.68
CA GLY A 204 3.62 9.88 3.51
C GLY A 204 2.81 10.25 2.26
N VAL A 205 2.11 9.28 1.65
CA VAL A 205 1.24 9.46 0.47
C VAL A 205 -0.22 9.44 0.88
#